data_AF-A0A0N0NNL8-F1
#
_entry.id   AF-A0A0N0NNL8-F1
#
_cell.length_a   1.000
_cell.length_b   1.000
_cell.length_c   1.000
_cell.angle_alpha   90.00
_cell.angle_beta   90.00
_cell.angle_gamma   90.00
#
_symmetry.space_group_name_H-M   'P 1'
#
loop_
_entity.id
_entity.type
_entity.pdbx_description
1 polymer ?
#
loop_
_entity_poly.entity_id
_entity_poly.type
_entity_poly.pdbx_seq_one_letter_code
_entity_poly.pdbx_strand_id
1 'polypeptide(L)'
;MAEDQPGARPSHLNFITGNANKLAEVKAILSSIPGLELESRDVPGDEIQGSIEEIARDKCRRAAAVVGGPVLTEDTALEFTSLKGLPGPYIKHFLSALGHDGLNNLLAAYPDKTATTVCTFGYCAGPGQEPILFQGKTQGKIVPARGPRVFGWDACFEYEGETYAEMDKNHKLEILQSLGLADAAGRGSDITYVANAISHRGKALAKLKSWLAGGDVETL
;
A
#
# COMPACT_ATOMS: atom_id res chain seq x y z
N MET A 1 24.87 -10.24 -20.85
CA MET A 1 24.30 -9.33 -19.84
C MET A 1 23.28 -8.50 -20.58
N ALA A 2 21.99 -8.70 -20.33
CA ALA A 2 20.95 -7.97 -21.02
C ALA A 2 20.90 -6.55 -20.42
N GLU A 3 21.21 -5.55 -21.23
CA GLU A 3 20.96 -4.15 -20.88
C GLU A 3 19.45 -3.94 -20.84
N ASP A 4 18.90 -3.60 -19.68
CA ASP A 4 17.50 -3.18 -19.54
C ASP A 4 17.34 -1.88 -20.34
N GLN A 5 16.66 -1.96 -21.49
CA GLN A 5 16.32 -0.78 -22.28
C GLN A 5 15.36 0.11 -21.47
N PRO A 6 15.53 1.45 -21.50
CA PRO A 6 14.59 2.36 -20.88
C PRO A 6 13.19 2.15 -21.46
N GLY A 7 12.26 1.70 -20.62
CA GLY A 7 10.87 1.39 -21.00
C GLY A 7 10.52 -0.11 -21.04
N ALA A 8 11.49 -1.02 -20.89
CA ALA A 8 11.21 -2.45 -20.76
C ALA A 8 10.84 -2.82 -19.32
N ARG A 9 9.86 -3.72 -19.18
CA ARG A 9 9.47 -4.33 -17.88
C ARG A 9 10.69 -5.05 -17.28
N PRO A 10 11.02 -4.83 -15.99
CA PRO A 10 12.16 -5.49 -15.38
C PRO A 10 11.94 -7.01 -15.28
N SER A 11 13.01 -7.77 -15.46
CA SER A 11 13.05 -9.21 -15.17
C SER A 11 13.29 -9.50 -13.69
N HIS A 12 13.99 -8.60 -12.99
CA HIS A 12 14.27 -8.67 -11.56
C HIS A 12 13.85 -7.38 -10.86
N LEU A 13 13.13 -7.48 -9.74
CA LEU A 13 12.62 -6.34 -9.00
C LEU A 13 12.96 -6.47 -7.51
N ASN A 14 13.64 -5.46 -6.98
CA ASN A 14 14.01 -5.39 -5.57
C ASN A 14 12.91 -4.67 -4.77
N PHE A 15 12.12 -5.40 -4.00
CA PHE A 15 11.15 -4.81 -3.08
C PHE A 15 11.82 -4.42 -1.76
N ILE A 16 11.82 -3.13 -1.47
CA ILE A 16 12.51 -2.56 -0.32
C ILE A 16 11.55 -2.51 0.87
N THR A 17 11.67 -3.49 1.75
CA THR A 17 10.85 -3.61 2.95
C THR A 17 11.52 -4.47 4.01
N GLY A 18 11.41 -4.03 5.26
CA GLY A 18 11.66 -4.87 6.44
C GLY A 18 10.38 -5.52 7.01
N ASN A 19 9.21 -5.29 6.41
CA ASN A 19 7.92 -5.76 6.91
C ASN A 19 7.46 -7.04 6.18
N ALA A 20 7.46 -8.16 6.91
CA ALA A 20 7.08 -9.47 6.38
C ALA A 20 5.63 -9.55 5.88
N ASN A 21 4.70 -8.82 6.50
CA ASN A 21 3.29 -8.80 6.08
C ASN A 21 3.14 -8.08 4.73
N LYS A 22 3.82 -6.93 4.56
CA LYS A 22 3.87 -6.22 3.27
C LYS A 22 4.46 -7.12 2.17
N LEU A 23 5.55 -7.81 2.47
CA LEU A 23 6.18 -8.74 1.52
C LEU A 23 5.22 -9.86 1.09
N ALA A 24 4.47 -10.45 2.03
CA ALA A 24 3.52 -11.51 1.72
C ALA A 24 2.41 -11.02 0.77
N GLU A 25 1.86 -9.83 1.02
CA GLU A 25 0.82 -9.25 0.17
C GLU A 25 1.34 -8.90 -1.24
N VAL A 26 2.51 -8.27 -1.34
CA VAL A 26 3.12 -7.93 -2.64
C VAL A 26 3.48 -9.19 -3.44
N LYS A 27 4.10 -10.19 -2.79
CA LYS A 27 4.44 -11.46 -3.44
C LYS A 27 3.22 -12.17 -3.99
N ALA A 28 2.12 -12.19 -3.25
CA ALA A 28 0.92 -12.89 -3.66
C ALA A 28 0.25 -12.26 -4.90
N ILE A 29 0.58 -11.02 -5.26
CA ILE A 29 0.07 -10.35 -6.47
C ILE A 29 1.05 -10.39 -7.62
N LEU A 30 2.31 -10.04 -7.36
CA LEU A 30 3.32 -9.87 -8.40
C LEU A 30 3.89 -11.22 -8.89
N SER A 31 3.78 -12.30 -8.11
CA SER A 31 4.22 -13.64 -8.52
C SER A 31 3.46 -14.18 -9.73
N SER A 32 2.27 -13.64 -10.03
CA SER A 32 1.51 -14.03 -11.20
C SER A 32 2.02 -13.41 -12.51
N ILE A 33 3.03 -12.55 -12.48
CA ILE A 33 3.59 -11.89 -13.67
C ILE A 33 4.70 -12.80 -14.23
N PRO A 34 4.55 -13.36 -15.45
CA PRO A 34 5.54 -14.28 -16.00
C PRO A 34 6.92 -13.62 -16.19
N GLY A 35 7.97 -14.26 -15.69
CA GLY A 35 9.35 -13.78 -15.83
C GLY A 35 9.64 -12.50 -15.05
N LEU A 36 8.95 -12.29 -13.92
CA LEU A 36 9.31 -11.28 -12.92
C LEU A 36 9.80 -11.99 -11.65
N GLU A 37 11.06 -11.78 -11.30
CA GLU A 37 11.63 -12.26 -10.04
C GLU A 37 11.59 -11.15 -8.99
N LEU A 38 10.96 -11.41 -7.83
CA LEU A 38 10.85 -10.45 -6.73
C LEU A 38 11.81 -10.83 -5.60
N GLU A 39 12.77 -9.96 -5.33
CA GLU A 39 13.70 -10.08 -4.21
C GLU A 39 13.36 -9.06 -3.12
N SER A 40 13.25 -9.49 -1.86
CA SER A 40 13.09 -8.55 -0.75
C SER A 40 14.45 -8.11 -0.26
N ARG A 41 14.66 -6.82 -0.10
CA ARG A 41 15.87 -6.26 0.52
C ARG A 41 15.50 -5.27 1.61
N ASP A 42 16.27 -5.29 2.68
CA ASP A 42 16.19 -4.24 3.70
C ASP A 42 17.29 -3.22 3.41
N VAL A 43 16.89 -2.00 3.06
CA VAL A 43 17.80 -0.89 2.80
C VAL A 43 17.50 0.17 3.86
N PRO A 44 18.39 0.37 4.84
CA PRO A 44 18.20 1.38 5.87
C PRO A 44 18.30 2.78 5.26
N GLY A 45 17.46 3.69 5.72
CA GLY A 45 17.50 5.08 5.33
C GLY A 45 16.45 5.90 6.08
N ASP A 46 16.81 7.12 6.45
CA ASP A 46 15.90 8.04 7.15
C ASP A 46 14.78 8.48 6.20
N GLU A 47 13.53 8.52 6.64
CA GLU A 47 12.44 9.08 5.84
C GLU A 47 12.42 10.61 5.98
N ILE A 48 12.37 11.33 4.85
CA ILE A 48 12.19 12.79 4.87
C ILE A 48 10.80 13.15 5.41
N GLN A 49 10.60 14.41 5.75
CA GLN A 49 9.27 14.96 6.02
C GLN A 49 8.71 15.61 4.76
N GLY A 50 7.42 15.45 4.52
CA GLY A 50 6.74 15.94 3.32
C GLY A 50 5.38 15.29 3.11
N SER A 51 4.84 15.43 1.91
CA SER A 51 3.68 14.65 1.46
C SER A 51 4.04 13.17 1.30
N ILE A 52 3.04 12.29 1.21
CA ILE A 52 3.27 10.87 0.96
C ILE A 52 3.97 10.63 -0.39
N GLU A 53 3.73 11.48 -1.39
CA GLU A 53 4.37 11.43 -2.69
C GLU A 53 5.84 11.88 -2.63
N GLU A 54 6.15 12.97 -1.91
CA GLU A 54 7.53 13.44 -1.73
C GLU A 54 8.38 12.38 -1.02
N ILE A 55 7.83 11.81 0.05
CA ILE A 55 8.48 10.73 0.80
C ILE A 55 8.69 9.50 -0.08
N ALA A 56 7.66 9.07 -0.83
CA ALA A 56 7.75 7.90 -1.70
C ALA A 56 8.79 8.09 -2.82
N ARG A 57 8.84 9.28 -3.45
CA ARG A 57 9.85 9.58 -4.50
C ARG A 57 11.26 9.56 -3.93
N ASP A 58 11.49 10.25 -2.82
CA ASP A 58 12.82 10.33 -2.21
C ASP A 58 13.32 8.94 -1.76
N LYS A 59 12.47 8.17 -1.08
CA LYS A 59 12.77 6.81 -0.65
C LYS A 59 13.09 5.90 -1.83
N CYS A 60 12.27 5.95 -2.88
CA CYS A 60 12.48 5.14 -4.08
C CYS A 60 13.78 5.51 -4.81
N ARG A 61 14.05 6.81 -4.97
CA ARG A 61 15.29 7.31 -5.60
C ARG A 61 16.53 6.88 -4.84
N ARG A 62 16.55 7.02 -3.51
CA ARG A 62 17.67 6.59 -2.66
C ARG A 62 17.85 5.08 -2.69
N ALA A 63 16.77 4.31 -2.62
CA ALA A 63 16.83 2.86 -2.77
C ALA A 63 17.45 2.44 -4.11
N ALA A 64 17.04 3.06 -5.22
CA ALA A 64 17.57 2.77 -6.55
C ALA A 64 19.08 3.06 -6.62
N ALA A 65 19.52 4.17 -6.01
CA ALA A 65 20.93 4.55 -5.94
C ALA A 65 21.79 3.53 -5.16
N VAL A 66 21.26 2.99 -4.05
CA VAL A 66 21.95 1.98 -3.23
C VAL A 66 21.96 0.61 -3.92
N VAL A 67 20.84 0.21 -4.50
CA VAL A 67 20.66 -1.11 -5.14
C VAL A 67 21.38 -1.19 -6.47
N GLY A 68 21.48 -0.08 -7.21
CA GLY A 68 22.09 -0.03 -8.54
C GLY A 68 21.21 -0.62 -9.65
N GLY A 69 19.89 -0.71 -9.46
CA GLY A 69 18.96 -1.31 -10.41
C GLY A 69 17.48 -1.11 -10.04
N PRO A 70 16.57 -1.88 -10.66
CA PRO A 70 15.13 -1.72 -10.45
C PRO A 70 14.71 -1.96 -9.00
N VAL A 71 13.98 -0.99 -8.44
CA VAL A 71 13.46 -1.05 -7.07
C VAL A 71 11.97 -0.76 -7.02
N LEU A 72 11.33 -1.33 -6.02
CA LEU A 72 9.97 -1.03 -5.61
C LEU A 72 9.96 -0.66 -4.13
N THR A 73 9.37 0.47 -3.77
CA THR A 73 9.14 0.90 -2.38
C THR A 73 7.65 1.03 -2.11
N GLU A 74 7.26 1.00 -0.83
CA GLU A 74 5.87 1.18 -0.41
C GLU A 74 5.77 2.05 0.85
N ASP A 75 4.99 3.11 0.75
CA ASP A 75 4.65 4.00 1.85
C ASP A 75 3.13 4.08 2.05
N THR A 76 2.70 4.27 3.30
CA THR A 76 1.29 4.30 3.69
C THR A 76 1.01 5.54 4.52
N ALA A 77 -0.09 6.22 4.22
CA ALA A 77 -0.61 7.33 5.00
C ALA A 77 -2.03 7.04 5.52
N LEU A 78 -2.36 7.62 6.67
CA LEU A 78 -3.72 7.65 7.19
C LEU A 78 -4.14 9.11 7.41
N GLU A 79 -5.03 9.59 6.56
CA GLU A 79 -5.36 11.00 6.39
C GLU A 79 -6.71 11.31 7.02
N PHE A 80 -6.74 12.02 8.15
CA PHE A 80 -8.01 12.42 8.76
C PHE A 80 -8.52 13.70 8.09
N THR A 81 -9.76 13.68 7.60
CA THR A 81 -10.36 14.84 6.93
C THR A 81 -10.36 16.08 7.83
N SER A 82 -10.78 15.90 9.09
CA SER A 82 -10.83 16.96 10.11
C SER A 82 -9.46 17.57 10.46
N LEU A 83 -8.37 16.82 10.25
CA LEU A 83 -7.00 17.29 10.49
C LEU A 83 -6.27 17.63 9.18
N LYS A 84 -7.02 17.89 8.10
CA LYS A 84 -6.49 18.26 6.78
C LYS A 84 -5.41 17.27 6.28
N GLY A 85 -5.65 15.99 6.49
CA GLY A 85 -4.77 14.90 6.05
C GLY A 85 -3.73 14.45 7.07
N LEU A 86 -3.61 15.09 8.23
CA LEU A 86 -2.80 14.54 9.33
C LEU A 86 -3.52 13.36 10.02
N PRO A 87 -2.79 12.40 10.64
CA PRO A 87 -1.32 12.32 10.73
C PRO A 87 -0.63 11.96 9.41
N GLY A 88 -1.37 11.48 8.41
CA GLY A 88 -0.87 11.24 7.06
C GLY A 88 0.28 10.23 7.05
N PRO A 89 1.43 10.53 6.42
CA PRO A 89 2.58 9.63 6.36
C PRO A 89 3.21 9.37 7.74
N TYR A 90 2.93 10.22 8.73
CA TYR A 90 3.51 10.12 10.08
C TYR A 90 2.77 9.12 10.98
N ILE A 91 1.77 8.41 10.45
CA ILE A 91 0.86 7.54 11.22
C ILE A 91 1.59 6.52 12.11
N LYS A 92 2.75 5.98 11.69
CA LYS A 92 3.56 5.07 12.49
C LYS A 92 3.98 5.69 13.83
N HIS A 93 4.44 6.93 13.81
CA HIS A 93 4.88 7.65 15.01
C HIS A 93 3.69 7.99 15.91
N PHE A 94 2.59 8.45 15.32
CA PHE A 94 1.36 8.74 16.07
C PHE A 94 0.81 7.49 16.76
N LEU A 95 0.68 6.39 16.03
CA LEU A 95 0.22 5.12 16.59
C LEU A 95 1.16 4.62 17.71
N SER A 96 2.48 4.72 17.52
CA SER A 96 3.44 4.30 18.55
C SER A 96 3.36 5.14 19.82
N ALA A 97 3.10 6.44 19.71
CA ALA A 97 3.05 7.35 20.86
C ALA A 97 1.70 7.31 21.58
N LEU A 98 0.60 7.16 20.82
CA LEU A 98 -0.76 7.33 21.33
C LEU A 98 -1.48 5.99 21.57
N GLY A 99 -1.03 4.91 20.94
CA GLY A 99 -1.79 3.69 20.82
C GLY A 99 -3.09 3.88 20.02
N HIS A 100 -3.86 2.80 19.89
CA HIS A 100 -5.14 2.80 19.16
C HIS A 100 -6.17 3.75 19.78
N ASP A 101 -6.28 3.75 21.12
CA ASP A 101 -7.28 4.57 21.79
C ASP A 101 -6.92 6.07 21.71
N GLY A 102 -5.63 6.41 21.85
CA GLY A 102 -5.17 7.78 21.65
C GLY A 102 -5.31 8.26 20.20
N LEU A 103 -5.12 7.38 19.22
CA LEU A 103 -5.34 7.69 17.80
C LEU A 103 -6.81 8.06 17.52
N ASN A 104 -7.77 7.33 18.11
CA ASN A 104 -9.19 7.69 18.02
C ASN A 104 -9.49 9.02 18.75
N ASN A 105 -8.90 9.22 19.94
CA ASN A 105 -9.10 10.41 20.75
C ASN A 105 -8.60 11.70 20.08
N LEU A 106 -7.64 11.65 19.15
CA LEU A 106 -7.23 12.82 18.35
C LEU A 106 -8.40 13.51 17.65
N LEU A 107 -9.43 12.74 17.30
CA LEU A 107 -10.61 13.26 16.63
C LEU A 107 -11.73 13.64 17.59
N ALA A 108 -11.59 13.50 18.91
CA ALA A 108 -12.68 13.66 19.88
C ALA A 108 -13.44 14.98 19.73
N ALA A 109 -12.74 16.09 19.47
CA ALA A 109 -13.32 17.42 19.30
C ALA A 109 -14.01 17.66 17.94
N TYR A 110 -13.85 16.75 16.99
CA TYR A 110 -14.33 16.92 15.61
C TYR A 110 -15.54 16.03 15.34
N PRO A 111 -16.67 16.55 14.84
CA PRO A 111 -17.82 15.71 14.49
C PRO A 111 -17.51 14.79 13.31
N ASP A 112 -16.72 15.27 12.34
CA ASP A 112 -16.30 14.48 11.20
C ASP A 112 -15.16 13.52 11.57
N LYS A 113 -15.43 12.22 11.42
CA LYS A 113 -14.49 11.12 11.66
C LYS A 113 -14.01 10.46 10.37
N THR A 114 -14.34 11.03 9.21
CA THR A 114 -13.91 10.48 7.93
C THR A 114 -12.39 10.51 7.82
N ALA A 115 -11.85 9.45 7.25
CA ALA A 115 -10.43 9.32 6.98
C ALA A 115 -10.22 8.60 5.65
N THR A 116 -9.09 8.87 5.03
CA THR A 116 -8.63 8.16 3.83
C THR A 116 -7.34 7.45 4.16
N THR A 117 -7.28 6.16 3.91
CA THR A 117 -6.01 5.44 3.88
C THR A 117 -5.45 5.46 2.48
N VAL A 118 -4.15 5.72 2.36
CA VAL A 118 -3.43 5.89 1.10
C VAL A 118 -2.24 4.95 1.07
N CYS A 119 -2.10 4.17 0.00
CA CYS A 119 -0.89 3.42 -0.29
C CYS A 119 -0.24 4.01 -1.54
N THR A 120 1.06 4.27 -1.47
CA THR A 120 1.87 4.73 -2.59
C THR A 120 3.00 3.74 -2.82
N PHE A 121 3.00 3.08 -3.98
CA PHE A 121 4.16 2.34 -4.47
C PHE A 121 5.02 3.25 -5.33
N GLY A 122 6.34 3.25 -5.09
CA GLY A 122 7.32 3.90 -5.94
C GLY A 122 8.13 2.88 -6.70
N TYR A 123 8.13 2.94 -8.03
CA TYR A 123 9.02 2.18 -8.90
C TYR A 123 10.12 3.07 -9.46
N CYS A 124 11.36 2.60 -9.44
CA CYS A 124 12.45 3.28 -10.14
C CYS A 124 13.31 2.24 -10.86
N ALA A 125 13.59 2.47 -12.14
CA ALA A 125 14.35 1.54 -12.97
C ALA A 125 15.84 1.46 -12.60
N GLY A 126 16.37 2.49 -11.94
CA GLY A 126 17.77 2.50 -11.49
C GLY A 126 18.28 3.90 -11.12
N PRO A 127 19.55 4.01 -10.73
CA PRO A 127 20.16 5.28 -10.37
C PRO A 127 19.97 6.37 -11.44
N GLY A 128 19.58 7.57 -11.00
CA GLY A 128 19.37 8.73 -11.88
C GLY A 128 18.07 8.73 -12.68
N GLN A 129 17.23 7.69 -12.56
CA GLN A 129 15.90 7.66 -13.16
C GLN A 129 14.85 8.25 -12.20
N GLU A 130 13.82 8.89 -12.76
CA GLU A 130 12.73 9.42 -11.94
C GLU A 130 11.77 8.31 -11.49
N PRO A 131 11.42 8.25 -10.19
CA PRO A 131 10.44 7.29 -9.70
C PRO A 131 9.05 7.52 -10.32
N ILE A 132 8.37 6.43 -10.65
CA ILE A 132 6.97 6.39 -11.07
C ILE A 132 6.14 5.97 -9.86
N LEU A 133 5.07 6.71 -9.56
CA LEU A 133 4.22 6.43 -8.41
C LEU A 133 2.88 5.79 -8.81
N PHE A 134 2.49 4.77 -8.06
CA PHE A 134 1.18 4.12 -8.16
C PHE A 134 0.45 4.26 -6.83
N GLN A 135 -0.68 4.96 -6.85
CA GLN A 135 -1.41 5.28 -5.63
C GLN A 135 -2.82 4.69 -5.62
N GLY A 136 -3.17 4.10 -4.47
CA GLY A 136 -4.49 3.58 -4.17
C GLY A 136 -5.01 4.18 -2.88
N LYS A 137 -6.31 4.47 -2.83
CA LYS A 137 -6.97 5.13 -1.70
C LYS A 137 -8.24 4.38 -1.30
N THR A 138 -8.52 4.36 0.00
CA THR A 138 -9.80 3.90 0.52
C THR A 138 -10.30 4.86 1.58
N GLN A 139 -11.51 5.38 1.37
CA GLN A 139 -12.19 6.24 2.33
C GLN A 139 -12.97 5.39 3.32
N GLY A 140 -12.93 5.79 4.58
CA GLY A 140 -13.60 5.13 5.70
C GLY A 140 -13.75 6.11 6.86
N LYS A 141 -13.78 5.57 8.09
CA LYS A 141 -13.92 6.37 9.32
C LYS A 141 -12.99 5.87 10.41
N ILE A 142 -12.61 6.78 11.31
CA ILE A 142 -11.88 6.44 12.52
C ILE A 142 -12.86 6.14 13.65
N VAL A 143 -12.69 4.99 14.27
CA VAL A 143 -13.58 4.44 15.30
C VAL A 143 -12.80 3.93 16.51
N PRO A 144 -13.44 3.74 17.68
CA PRO A 144 -12.83 3.04 18.80
C PRO A 144 -12.36 1.65 18.35
N ALA A 145 -11.19 1.23 18.83
CA ALA A 145 -10.55 0.05 18.26
C ALA A 145 -11.31 -1.25 18.51
N ARG A 146 -11.55 -2.02 17.44
CA ARG A 146 -12.17 -3.36 17.45
C ARG A 146 -11.31 -4.37 16.68
N GLY A 147 -11.49 -5.65 16.95
CA GLY A 147 -10.67 -6.73 16.37
C GLY A 147 -9.22 -6.79 16.89
N PRO A 148 -8.36 -7.64 16.29
CA PRO A 148 -6.97 -7.83 16.70
C PRO A 148 -6.09 -6.59 16.49
N ARG A 149 -5.43 -6.12 17.55
CA ARG A 149 -4.52 -4.96 17.53
C ARG A 149 -3.08 -5.33 17.12
N VAL A 150 -2.92 -6.21 16.13
CA VAL A 150 -1.62 -6.79 15.73
C VAL A 150 -1.02 -6.21 14.45
N PHE A 151 -1.80 -5.43 13.69
CA PHE A 151 -1.35 -4.85 12.43
C PHE A 151 -1.73 -3.38 12.32
N GLY A 152 -0.75 -2.51 12.61
CA GLY A 152 -0.87 -1.06 12.43
C GLY A 152 -2.13 -0.47 13.07
N TRP A 153 -2.80 0.39 12.32
CA TRP A 153 -4.00 1.12 12.74
C TRP A 153 -5.31 0.45 12.29
N ASP A 154 -5.25 -0.76 11.75
CA ASP A 154 -6.40 -1.46 11.16
C ASP A 154 -7.59 -1.58 12.11
N ALA A 155 -7.32 -1.77 13.40
CA ALA A 155 -8.35 -1.84 14.44
C ALA A 155 -9.13 -0.53 14.61
N CYS A 156 -8.59 0.60 14.16
CA CYS A 156 -9.21 1.93 14.28
C CYS A 156 -9.85 2.43 12.98
N PHE A 157 -9.65 1.77 11.84
CA PHE A 157 -10.16 2.22 10.55
C PHE A 157 -11.31 1.34 10.10
N GLU A 158 -12.50 1.92 10.05
CA GLU A 158 -13.74 1.29 9.64
C GLU A 158 -14.04 1.54 8.17
N TYR A 159 -14.37 0.48 7.45
CA TYR A 159 -14.92 0.50 6.10
C TYR A 159 -16.21 -0.33 6.09
N GLU A 160 -17.32 0.29 5.69
CA GLU A 160 -18.64 -0.36 5.56
C GLU A 160 -19.12 -1.10 6.82
N GLY A 161 -18.80 -0.57 8.02
CA GLY A 161 -19.32 -1.07 9.30
C GLY A 161 -18.36 -2.00 10.07
N GLU A 162 -17.28 -2.45 9.43
CA GLU A 162 -16.24 -3.26 10.06
C GLU A 162 -14.90 -2.56 10.05
N THR A 163 -14.12 -2.75 11.12
CA THR A 163 -12.71 -2.35 11.11
C THR A 163 -11.90 -3.26 10.21
N TYR A 164 -10.81 -2.76 9.63
CA TYR A 164 -9.89 -3.60 8.85
C TYR A 164 -9.37 -4.80 9.65
N ALA A 165 -9.27 -4.68 10.98
CA ALA A 165 -8.88 -5.78 11.86
C ALA A 165 -9.99 -6.83 12.06
N GLU A 166 -11.26 -6.44 11.99
CA GLU A 166 -12.41 -7.37 12.05
C GLU A 166 -12.60 -8.13 10.73
N MET A 167 -12.18 -7.53 9.61
CA MET A 167 -12.28 -8.15 8.29
C MET A 167 -11.36 -9.37 8.17
N ASP A 168 -11.91 -10.55 8.42
CA ASP A 168 -11.25 -11.81 8.11
C ASP A 168 -11.15 -12.02 6.57
N LYS A 169 -10.46 -13.10 6.15
CA LYS A 169 -10.35 -13.45 4.73
C LYS A 169 -11.71 -13.73 4.07
N ASN A 170 -12.72 -14.15 4.82
CA ASN A 170 -14.02 -14.60 4.33
C ASN A 170 -15.01 -13.44 4.16
N HIS A 171 -15.02 -12.44 5.04
CA HIS A 171 -15.89 -11.27 4.91
C HIS A 171 -15.47 -10.40 3.72
N LYS A 172 -14.16 -10.30 3.47
CA LYS A 172 -13.64 -9.67 2.25
C LYS A 172 -14.19 -10.35 0.98
N LEU A 173 -14.49 -11.65 1.03
CA LEU A 173 -15.10 -12.42 -0.06
C LEU A 173 -16.61 -12.17 -0.19
N GLU A 174 -17.33 -11.95 0.91
CA GLU A 174 -18.77 -11.62 0.90
C GLU A 174 -19.05 -10.24 0.31
N ILE A 175 -18.22 -9.24 0.62
CA ILE A 175 -18.29 -7.90 -0.01
C ILE A 175 -18.09 -8.00 -1.54
N LEU A 176 -17.34 -8.98 -2.05
CA LEU A 176 -17.23 -9.17 -3.49
C LEU A 176 -18.50 -9.70 -4.14
N GLN A 177 -19.22 -10.57 -3.45
CA GLN A 177 -20.44 -11.17 -3.97
C GLN A 177 -21.51 -10.11 -4.12
N SER A 178 -21.61 -9.19 -3.15
CA SER A 178 -22.54 -8.06 -3.22
C SER A 178 -22.17 -7.03 -4.31
N LEU A 179 -20.89 -6.89 -4.65
CA LEU A 179 -20.40 -6.00 -5.71
C LEU A 179 -20.38 -6.63 -7.12
N GLY A 180 -20.77 -7.90 -7.27
CA GLY A 180 -20.78 -8.60 -8.56
C GLY A 180 -19.39 -8.91 -9.13
N LEU A 181 -18.36 -8.91 -8.29
CA LEU A 181 -16.95 -9.11 -8.68
C LEU A 181 -16.46 -10.55 -8.44
N ALA A 182 -17.34 -11.45 -8.00
CA ALA A 182 -17.02 -12.83 -7.67
C ALA A 182 -16.70 -13.70 -8.91
N ASP A 183 -17.31 -13.44 -10.07
CA ASP A 183 -17.13 -14.26 -11.27
C ASP A 183 -15.81 -14.01 -12.03
N ALA A 184 -15.08 -12.93 -11.68
CA ALA A 184 -13.68 -12.76 -12.09
C ALA A 184 -12.72 -13.70 -11.35
N ALA A 185 -13.20 -14.34 -10.27
CA ALA A 185 -12.47 -15.34 -9.52
C ALA A 185 -12.76 -16.74 -10.08
N GLY A 186 -12.09 -17.11 -11.18
CA GLY A 186 -12.07 -18.50 -11.66
C GLY A 186 -11.65 -19.48 -10.55
N ARG A 187 -12.06 -20.76 -10.65
CA ARG A 187 -11.97 -21.84 -9.63
C ARG A 187 -10.56 -22.25 -9.12
N GLY A 188 -9.63 -21.32 -9.06
CA GLY A 188 -8.31 -21.43 -8.43
C GLY A 188 -7.67 -20.07 -8.15
N SER A 189 -8.45 -18.99 -8.10
CA SER A 189 -7.93 -17.63 -7.92
C SER A 189 -7.93 -17.22 -6.44
N ASP A 190 -6.73 -16.88 -6.00
CA ASP A 190 -6.31 -16.63 -4.63
C ASP A 190 -7.17 -15.57 -3.92
N ILE A 191 -7.58 -15.87 -2.69
CA ILE A 191 -8.17 -14.95 -1.70
C ILE A 191 -7.41 -13.60 -1.61
N THR A 192 -6.14 -13.59 -2.01
CA THR A 192 -5.32 -12.39 -2.17
C THR A 192 -5.97 -11.34 -3.07
N TYR A 193 -6.52 -11.70 -4.25
CA TYR A 193 -7.07 -10.75 -5.25
C TYR A 193 -8.19 -9.85 -4.71
N VAL A 194 -8.84 -10.31 -3.65
CA VAL A 194 -10.10 -9.82 -3.11
C VAL A 194 -9.89 -8.78 -2.00
N ALA A 195 -8.99 -9.11 -1.06
CA ALA A 195 -8.47 -8.15 -0.09
C ALA A 195 -7.87 -6.92 -0.78
N ASN A 196 -7.50 -7.07 -2.06
CA ASN A 196 -6.90 -6.03 -2.85
C ASN A 196 -7.88 -5.06 -3.53
N ALA A 197 -9.14 -5.44 -3.78
CA ALA A 197 -10.09 -4.53 -4.44
C ALA A 197 -10.54 -3.39 -3.50
N ILE A 198 -10.68 -3.70 -2.21
CA ILE A 198 -11.18 -2.78 -1.19
C ILE A 198 -10.02 -1.99 -0.56
N SER A 199 -8.86 -2.62 -0.35
CA SER A 199 -7.74 -1.97 0.33
C SER A 199 -7.02 -0.96 -0.59
N HIS A 200 -6.61 0.15 0.02
CA HIS A 200 -5.74 1.15 -0.58
C HIS A 200 -4.48 0.53 -1.21
N ARG A 201 -3.84 -0.43 -0.53
CA ARG A 201 -2.67 -1.15 -1.04
C ARG A 201 -2.98 -1.98 -2.27
N GLY A 202 -4.07 -2.75 -2.26
CA GLY A 202 -4.44 -3.56 -3.41
C GLY A 202 -4.83 -2.76 -4.63
N LYS A 203 -5.51 -1.61 -4.45
CA LYS A 203 -5.77 -0.65 -5.53
C LYS A 203 -4.48 -0.12 -6.15
N ALA A 204 -3.48 0.21 -5.32
CA ALA A 204 -2.17 0.65 -5.78
C ALA A 204 -1.43 -0.48 -6.52
N LEU A 205 -1.49 -1.71 -6.00
CA LEU A 205 -0.89 -2.90 -6.62
C LEU A 205 -1.56 -3.28 -7.94
N ALA A 206 -2.87 -3.08 -8.09
CA ALA A 206 -3.57 -3.31 -9.34
C ALA A 206 -3.06 -2.35 -10.43
N LYS A 207 -2.88 -1.07 -10.11
CA LYS A 207 -2.27 -0.09 -11.01
C LYS A 207 -0.84 -0.50 -11.40
N LEU A 208 0.01 -0.82 -10.42
CA LEU A 208 1.38 -1.28 -10.66
C LEU A 208 1.42 -2.52 -11.54
N LYS A 209 0.59 -3.53 -11.26
CA LYS A 209 0.53 -4.78 -12.03
C LYS A 209 0.12 -4.53 -13.48
N SER A 210 -0.90 -3.71 -13.72
CA SER A 210 -1.34 -3.35 -15.07
C SER A 210 -0.25 -2.60 -15.83
N TRP A 211 0.43 -1.67 -15.17
CA TRP A 211 1.58 -0.97 -15.75
C TRP A 211 2.73 -1.91 -16.12
N LEU A 212 3.11 -2.81 -15.21
CA LEU A 212 4.12 -3.82 -15.48
C LEU A 212 3.73 -4.73 -16.66
N ALA A 213 2.44 -4.97 -16.88
CA ALA A 213 1.95 -5.75 -18.02
C ALA A 213 1.89 -4.94 -19.34
N GLY A 214 2.33 -3.68 -19.36
CA GLY A 214 2.29 -2.80 -20.53
C GLY A 214 0.95 -2.09 -20.75
N GLY A 215 0.06 -2.12 -19.76
CA GLY A 215 -1.21 -1.38 -19.79
C GLY A 215 -1.02 0.11 -19.49
N ASP A 216 -1.87 0.94 -20.08
CA ASP A 216 -1.93 2.37 -19.77
C ASP A 216 -2.66 2.58 -18.43
N VAL A 217 -2.00 3.22 -17.46
CA VAL A 217 -2.57 3.49 -16.14
C VAL A 217 -2.22 4.88 -15.67
N GLU A 218 -3.13 5.46 -14.89
CA GLU A 218 -2.90 6.71 -14.18
C GLU A 218 -1.77 6.54 -13.15
N THR A 219 -0.69 7.29 -13.36
CA THR A 219 0.45 7.43 -12.45
C THR A 219 0.55 8.88 -11.98
N LEU A 220 1.24 9.11 -10.86
CA LEU A 220 1.49 10.45 -10.32
C LEU A 220 2.88 10.97 -10.67
#